data_AF-A0A2N9M156-F1
#
_entry.id   AF-A0A2N9M156-F1
#
_cell.length_a   1.000
_cell.length_b   1.000
_cell.length_c   1.000
_cell.angle_alpha   90.00
_cell.angle_beta   90.00
_cell.angle_gamma   90.00
#
_symmetry.space_group_name_H-M   'P 1'
#
loop_
_entity.id
_entity.type
_entity.pdbx_description
1 polymer ?
#
loop_
_entity_poly.entity_id
_entity_poly.type
_entity_poly.pdbx_seq_one_letter_code
_entity_poly.pdbx_strand_id
1 'polypeptide(L)'
;MVLNVGKVVYLARKGAAGIIDISPFTCMNGIVCEAIYPRISRDLGGLPIRNFYFDGTQGDLDRDLGVYMELARSYQKRGSGAGG
;
A
#
# COMPACT_ATOMS: atom_id res chain seq x y z
N MET A 1 -10.51 -8.61 -8.31
CA MET A 1 -9.92 -7.98 -7.11
C MET A 1 -8.48 -8.43 -6.84
N VAL A 2 -8.03 -9.64 -7.22
CA VAL A 2 -6.57 -9.99 -7.25
C VAL A 2 -5.76 -9.13 -8.23
N LEU A 3 -6.38 -8.61 -9.30
CA LEU A 3 -5.76 -7.69 -10.26
C LEU A 3 -5.20 -6.40 -9.62
N ASN A 4 -5.58 -6.07 -8.38
CA ASN A 4 -5.02 -4.93 -7.65
C ASN A 4 -3.49 -5.05 -7.49
N VAL A 5 -2.94 -6.27 -7.41
CA VAL A 5 -1.49 -6.50 -7.42
C VAL A 5 -0.83 -5.89 -8.68
N GLY A 6 -1.46 -6.03 -9.84
CA GLY A 6 -0.97 -5.40 -11.08
C GLY A 6 -1.11 -3.87 -11.06
N LYS A 7 -2.20 -3.35 -10.46
CA LYS A 7 -2.40 -1.90 -10.32
C LYS A 7 -1.36 -1.25 -9.41
N VAL A 8 -0.91 -1.92 -8.35
CA VAL A 8 0.19 -1.45 -7.50
C VAL A 8 1.42 -1.14 -8.35
N VAL A 9 1.83 -2.09 -9.20
CA VAL A 9 3.00 -1.92 -10.08
C VAL A 9 2.76 -0.78 -11.09
N TYR A 10 1.56 -0.71 -11.67
CA TYR A 10 1.21 0.38 -12.59
C TYR A 10 1.29 1.75 -11.92
N LEU A 11 0.71 1.92 -10.73
CA LEU A 11 0.69 3.18 -9.99
C LEU A 11 2.08 3.57 -9.49
N ALA A 12 2.87 2.60 -9.03
CA ALA A 12 4.27 2.82 -8.66
C ALA A 12 5.08 3.39 -9.84
N ARG A 13 4.91 2.82 -11.04
CA ARG A 13 5.54 3.33 -12.28
C ARG A 13 5.04 4.72 -12.68
N LYS A 14 3.88 5.16 -12.19
CA LYS A 14 3.34 6.50 -12.36
C LYS A 14 3.79 7.49 -11.28
N GLY A 15 4.67 7.07 -10.36
CA GLY A 15 5.24 7.93 -9.32
C GLY A 15 4.45 7.93 -8.00
N ALA A 16 3.56 6.96 -7.78
CA ALA A 16 2.92 6.82 -6.47
C ALA A 16 3.97 6.53 -5.38
N ALA A 17 3.88 7.25 -4.26
CA ALA A 17 4.76 7.09 -3.10
C ALA A 17 4.23 6.11 -2.04
N GLY A 18 3.07 5.52 -2.29
CA GLY A 18 2.47 4.48 -1.46
C GLY A 18 1.15 4.01 -2.09
N ILE A 19 0.69 2.83 -1.70
CA ILE A 19 -0.60 2.28 -2.10
C ILE A 19 -1.44 1.91 -0.88
N ILE A 20 -2.70 2.34 -0.89
CA ILE A 20 -3.74 1.81 -0.02
C ILE A 20 -4.65 0.91 -0.87
N ASP A 21 -4.71 -0.37 -0.50
CA ASP A 21 -5.72 -1.29 -1.00
C ASP A 21 -6.90 -1.29 -0.03
N ILE A 22 -8.12 -1.20 -0.55
CA ILE A 22 -9.35 -1.10 0.25
C ILE A 22 -10.21 -2.30 -0.09
N SER A 23 -10.47 -3.14 0.91
CA SER A 23 -11.21 -4.38 0.73
C SER A 23 -12.36 -4.47 1.73
N PRO A 24 -13.60 -4.78 1.31
CA PRO A 24 -14.69 -5.01 2.24
C PRO A 24 -14.64 -6.42 2.83
N PHE A 25 -15.23 -6.59 4.03
CA PHE A 25 -15.57 -7.88 4.64
C PHE A 25 -14.44 -8.92 4.70
N THR A 26 -13.18 -8.49 4.81
CA THR A 26 -12.03 -9.40 4.86
C THR A 26 -12.11 -10.48 3.77
N CYS A 27 -12.50 -10.04 2.56
CA CYS A 27 -12.76 -10.96 1.46
C CYS A 27 -11.50 -11.72 1.03
N MET A 28 -11.66 -12.96 0.53
CA MET A 28 -10.55 -13.81 0.08
C MET A 28 -9.60 -13.10 -0.90
N ASN A 29 -10.13 -12.22 -1.77
CA ASN A 29 -9.29 -11.47 -2.70
C ASN A 29 -8.32 -10.51 -1.99
N GLY A 30 -8.79 -9.80 -0.95
CA GLY A 30 -7.96 -8.90 -0.15
C GLY A 30 -6.86 -9.66 0.59
N ILE A 31 -7.21 -10.83 1.15
CA ILE A 31 -6.24 -11.71 1.84
C ILE A 31 -5.15 -12.18 0.87
N VAL A 32 -5.55 -12.63 -0.34
CA VAL A 32 -4.59 -13.06 -1.37
C VAL A 32 -3.68 -11.91 -1.78
N CYS A 33 -4.22 -10.71 -2.01
CA CYS A 33 -3.43 -9.52 -2.31
C CYS A 33 -2.44 -9.18 -1.18
N GLU A 34 -2.92 -9.16 0.06
CA GLU A 34 -2.13 -8.85 1.26
C GLU A 34 -0.97 -9.81 1.45
N ALA A 35 -1.15 -11.11 1.18
CA ALA A 35 -0.06 -12.08 1.21
C ALA A 35 1.02 -11.82 0.15
N ILE A 36 0.69 -11.17 -0.97
CA ILE A 36 1.60 -10.89 -2.09
C ILE A 36 2.35 -9.56 -1.87
N TYR A 37 1.72 -8.57 -1.25
CA TYR A 37 2.25 -7.20 -1.12
C TYR A 37 3.64 -7.08 -0.48
N PRO A 38 4.05 -7.90 0.50
CA PRO A 38 5.41 -7.83 1.05
C PRO A 38 6.50 -8.06 0.00
N ARG A 39 6.27 -8.95 -0.97
CA ARG A 39 7.23 -9.19 -2.06
C ARG A 39 7.23 -8.04 -3.05
N ILE A 40 6.04 -7.59 -3.46
CA ILE A 40 5.89 -6.46 -4.39
C ILE A 40 6.51 -5.17 -3.83
N SER A 41 6.31 -4.90 -2.54
CA SER A 41 6.92 -3.75 -1.86
C SER A 41 8.45 -3.77 -1.99
N ARG A 42 9.08 -4.92 -1.71
CA ARG A 42 10.55 -5.08 -1.86
C ARG A 42 11.00 -4.88 -3.29
N ASP A 43 10.30 -5.49 -4.25
CA ASP A 43 10.62 -5.40 -5.68
C ASP A 43 10.45 -3.96 -6.21
N LEU A 44 9.64 -3.14 -5.54
CA LEU A 44 9.42 -1.71 -5.82
C LEU A 44 10.22 -0.79 -4.88
N GLY A 45 11.37 -1.24 -4.36
CA GLY A 45 12.28 -0.38 -3.58
C GLY A 45 11.80 -0.06 -2.16
N GLY A 46 10.88 -0.85 -1.62
CA GLY A 46 10.27 -0.64 -0.31
C GLY A 46 9.06 0.30 -0.33
N LEU A 47 8.35 0.37 -1.46
CA LEU A 47 7.10 1.14 -1.57
C LEU A 47 6.10 0.70 -0.48
N PRO A 48 5.58 1.61 0.37
CA PRO A 48 4.61 1.24 1.38
C PRO A 48 3.28 0.85 0.73
N ILE A 49 2.80 -0.35 1.05
CA ILE A 49 1.52 -0.88 0.59
C ILE A 49 0.76 -1.36 1.83
N ARG A 50 -0.45 -0.84 2.04
CA ARG A 50 -1.30 -1.23 3.17
C ARG A 50 -2.68 -1.64 2.69
N ASN A 51 -3.18 -2.76 3.20
CA ASN A 51 -4.57 -3.15 3.01
C ASN A 51 -5.40 -2.65 4.20
N PHE A 52 -6.51 -1.97 3.93
CA PHE A 52 -7.49 -1.56 4.91
C PHE A 52 -8.79 -2.32 4.67
N TYR A 53 -9.23 -3.05 5.70
CA TYR A 53 -10.49 -3.77 5.68
C TYR A 53 -11.60 -2.92 6.28
N PHE A 54 -12.74 -2.91 5.60
CA PHE A 54 -13.97 -2.29 6.09
C PHE A 54 -15.00 -3.40 6.26
N ASP A 55 -15.05 -3.97 7.46
CA ASP A 55 -15.87 -5.14 7.82
C ASP A 55 -16.83 -4.86 8.98
N GLY A 56 -16.96 -3.58 9.38
CA GLY A 56 -17.80 -3.17 10.51
C GLY A 56 -17.11 -3.29 11.87
N THR A 57 -15.85 -3.74 11.91
CA THR A 57 -15.03 -3.66 13.13
C THR A 57 -14.54 -2.21 13.33
N GLN A 58 -14.43 -1.79 14.60
CA GLN A 58 -13.87 -0.49 14.94
C GLN A 58 -12.35 -0.61 15.08
N GLY A 59 -11.63 0.02 14.15
CA GLY A 59 -10.18 0.26 14.24
C GLY A 59 -9.89 1.76 14.36
N ASP A 60 -8.73 2.10 14.90
CA ASP A 60 -8.24 3.48 14.97
C ASP A 60 -7.67 3.89 13.60
N LEU A 61 -8.57 4.14 12.64
CA LEU A 61 -8.23 4.46 11.26
C LEU A 61 -7.38 5.73 11.16
N ASP A 62 -7.65 6.72 12.01
CA ASP A 62 -6.91 7.99 12.00
C ASP A 62 -5.45 7.77 12.38
N ARG A 63 -5.19 6.97 13.43
CA ARG A 63 -3.83 6.59 13.81
C ARG A 63 -3.14 5.79 12.70
N ASP A 64 -3.79 4.76 12.18
CA ASP A 64 -3.20 3.88 11.17
C ASP A 64 -2.88 4.64 9.88
N LEU A 65 -3.77 5.53 9.47
CA LEU A 65 -3.57 6.41 8.32
C LEU A 65 -2.43 7.40 8.60
N GLY A 66 -2.35 7.97 9.81
CA GLY A 66 -1.25 8.84 10.22
C GLY A 66 0.11 8.16 10.10
N VAL A 67 0.24 6.93 10.61
CA VAL A 67 1.47 6.13 10.49
C VAL A 67 1.79 5.83 9.01
N TYR A 68 0.79 5.41 8.24
CA TYR A 68 0.98 5.13 6.81
C TYR A 68 1.45 6.36 6.03
N MET A 69 0.89 7.54 6.31
CA MET A 69 1.28 8.78 5.64
C MET A 69 2.73 9.17 5.94
N GLU A 70 3.22 8.92 7.15
CA GLU A 70 4.64 9.16 7.49
C GLU A 70 5.57 8.22 6.70
N LEU A 71 5.19 6.94 6.54
CA LEU A 71 5.92 5.98 5.70
C LEU A 71 5.95 6.42 4.23
N ALA A 72 4.81 6.85 3.68
CA ALA A 72 4.72 7.32 2.30
C ALA A 72 5.55 8.59 2.06
N ARG A 73 5.52 9.55 3.00
CA ARG A 73 6.37 10.76 2.93
C ARG A 73 7.84 10.43 3.02
N SER A 74 8.23 9.50 3.90
CA SER A 74 9.61 9.05 4.04
C SER A 74 10.11 8.35 2.77
N TYR A 75 9.28 7.50 2.16
CA TYR A 75 9.57 6.87 0.88
C TYR A 75 9.73 7.91 -0.24
N GLN A 76 8.82 8.87 -0.35
CA GLN A 76 8.89 9.95 -1.35
C GLN A 76 10.20 10.74 -1.24
N LYS A 77 10.59 11.15 -0.02
CA LYS A 77 11.84 11.90 0.22
C LYS A 77 13.07 11.14 -0.24
N ARG A 78 13.11 9.81 -0.04
CA ARG A 78 14.21 8.96 -0.52
C ARG A 78 14.28 8.92 -2.04
N GLY A 79 13.13 8.86 -2.71
CA GLY A 79 13.05 8.88 -4.18
C GLY A 79 13.43 10.23 -4.79
N SER A 80 13.07 11.34 -4.14
CA SER A 80 13.42 12.71 -4.59
C SER A 80 14.91 13.05 -4.44
N GLY A 81 15.67 12.28 -3.66
CA GLY A 81 17.13 12.45 -3.50
C GLY A 81 17.97 11.59 -4.46
N ALA A 82 17.38 10.66 -5.21
CA ALA A 82 18.07 9.73 -6.10
C ALA A 82 17.98 10.11 -7.59
N GLY A 83 17.48 11.32 -7.89
CA GLY A 83 17.33 11.86 -9.24
C GLY A 83 18.01 13.21 -9.45
N GLY A 84 19.14 13.44 -8.77
CA GLY A 84 20.08 14.54 -9.01
C GLY A 84 21.41 13.99 -9.52
#